data_AF-A0A942GZJ5-F1
#
_entry.id   AF-A0A942GZJ5-F1
#
_cell.length_a   1.000
_cell.length_b   1.000
_cell.length_c   1.000
_cell.angle_alpha   90.00
_cell.angle_beta   90.00
_cell.angle_gamma   90.00
#
_symmetry.space_group_name_H-M   'P 1'
#
loop_
_entity.id
_entity.type
_entity.pdbx_description
1 polymer ?
#
loop_
_entity_poly.entity_id
_entity_poly.type
_entity_poly.pdbx_seq_one_letter_code
_entity_poly.pdbx_strand_id
1 'polypeptide(L)'
;MRWTKAKLTELQDRLRAAYPDARCALDHADPFQLVVATILSAQCTDARVNLTTPALFKRYPDAAALAKAKLPELEALIRSTGFYRNKAKNLLGLGQALMSRHGGRVPSDPAELAALPGVGQKTANVVLANAFGVPALAVDTHIYRVARRLALSTAKTPEKVEADLCRRFPREDWILLHHQLIFLGRRTCDARKPNCGACALLDLCAVGQGEATDPHSGVRLEKRRPVSAARPSPIAPASKGPQRIVSLVPSVTELLVEWGLATRLVGRTRYCIAPKWIRMAVPSVGGTKDPDLDAIEALAPDLVILERDENPKAVADELTRRGLRWMALEVRTVRDCLTAWRQLGDALGAKPQAVEGIHALKAKLPHRTKKGPRALTLIWREPWMASGPDTYVSDLARQAGFTPIGPDRYPALTDADLVELDPAIVLLPTEPYRFNARHAAELRRLLPKARVELLDGQAMTWYLSRTEAGLTELKALAATCS
;
A
#
# COMPACT_ATOMS: atom_id res chain seq x y z
N MET A 1 9.27 -21.19 23.60
CA MET A 1 8.37 -22.06 22.81
C MET A 1 9.21 -23.04 22.00
N ARG A 2 8.86 -24.34 21.95
CA ARG A 2 9.55 -25.32 21.10
C ARG A 2 8.75 -25.54 19.81
N TRP A 3 9.41 -25.40 18.65
CA TRP A 3 8.86 -25.72 17.34
C TRP A 3 8.98 -27.22 17.04
N THR A 4 7.85 -27.92 17.06
CA THR A 4 7.72 -29.31 16.57
C THR A 4 7.49 -29.33 15.06
N LYS A 5 7.78 -30.45 14.37
CA LYS A 5 7.48 -30.60 12.92
C LYS A 5 6.05 -30.20 12.56
N ALA A 6 5.05 -30.69 13.30
CA ALA A 6 3.64 -30.36 13.07
C ALA A 6 3.34 -28.84 13.14
N LYS A 7 3.96 -28.12 14.08
CA LYS A 7 3.82 -26.66 14.20
C LYS A 7 4.53 -25.91 13.07
N LEU A 8 5.64 -26.43 12.57
CA LEU A 8 6.35 -25.83 11.42
C LEU A 8 5.52 -26.00 10.14
N THR A 9 4.90 -27.17 9.94
CA THR A 9 3.95 -27.41 8.84
C THR A 9 2.76 -26.46 8.93
N GLU A 10 2.12 -26.37 10.11
CA GLU A 10 1.02 -25.42 10.34
C GLU A 10 1.42 -23.96 10.05
N LEU A 11 2.63 -23.55 10.45
CA LEU A 11 3.15 -22.22 10.15
C LEU A 11 3.30 -22.02 8.63
N GLN A 12 3.84 -23.00 7.89
CA GLN A 12 3.98 -22.91 6.45
C GLN A 12 2.62 -22.83 5.75
N ASP A 13 1.65 -23.64 6.16
CA ASP A 13 0.31 -23.64 5.56
C ASP A 13 -0.41 -22.31 5.78
N ARG A 14 -0.27 -21.72 6.98
CA ARG A 14 -0.80 -20.38 7.26
C ARG A 14 -0.07 -19.28 6.49
N LEU A 15 1.24 -19.40 6.29
CA LEU A 15 1.99 -18.46 5.44
C LEU A 15 1.57 -18.57 3.98
N ARG A 16 1.32 -19.79 3.46
CA ARG A 16 0.78 -20.04 2.11
C ARG A 16 -0.60 -19.43 1.95
N ALA A 17 -1.47 -19.59 2.94
CA ALA A 17 -2.81 -19.01 2.91
C ALA A 17 -2.80 -17.48 3.06
N ALA A 18 -1.94 -16.93 3.91
CA ALA A 18 -1.87 -15.48 4.17
C ALA A 18 -1.13 -14.70 3.06
N TYR A 19 -0.17 -15.33 2.39
CA TYR A 19 0.66 -14.71 1.36
C TYR A 19 0.79 -15.62 0.12
N PRO A 20 -0.32 -15.94 -0.57
CA PRO A 20 -0.29 -16.77 -1.78
C PRO A 20 0.41 -16.06 -2.95
N ASP A 21 0.51 -14.73 -2.89
CA ASP A 21 1.16 -13.87 -3.88
C ASP A 21 2.66 -13.63 -3.62
N ALA A 22 3.23 -14.28 -2.59
CA ALA A 22 4.62 -14.08 -2.18
C ALA A 22 5.61 -14.42 -3.30
N ARG A 23 6.24 -13.38 -3.86
CA ARG A 23 7.21 -13.46 -4.95
C ARG A 23 8.25 -12.34 -4.86
N CYS A 24 9.27 -12.39 -5.72
CA CYS A 24 10.21 -11.29 -5.88
C CYS A 24 9.47 -9.98 -6.20
N ALA A 25 9.77 -8.92 -5.46
CA ALA A 25 9.12 -7.63 -5.62
C ALA A 25 9.72 -6.76 -6.74
N LEU A 26 10.84 -7.19 -7.34
CA LEU A 26 11.46 -6.51 -8.47
C LEU A 26 10.84 -7.00 -9.77
N ASP A 27 10.33 -6.09 -10.59
CA ASP A 27 9.69 -6.44 -11.87
C ASP A 27 10.77 -6.79 -12.91
N HIS A 28 10.65 -7.98 -13.50
CA HIS A 28 11.59 -8.51 -14.49
C HIS A 28 10.91 -9.54 -15.40
N ALA A 29 11.32 -9.59 -16.67
CA ALA A 29 10.85 -10.60 -17.64
C ALA A 29 11.81 -11.80 -17.77
N ASP A 30 13.09 -11.61 -17.43
CA ASP A 30 14.15 -12.59 -17.67
C ASP A 30 15.30 -12.45 -16.65
N PRO A 31 16.28 -13.38 -16.63
CA PRO A 31 17.41 -13.33 -15.70
C PRO A 31 18.28 -12.07 -15.83
N PHE A 32 18.41 -11.50 -17.04
CA PHE A 32 19.19 -10.29 -17.28
C PHE A 32 18.55 -9.07 -16.61
N GLN A 33 17.24 -8.90 -16.81
CA GLN A 33 16.48 -7.85 -16.14
C GLN A 33 16.54 -8.01 -14.62
N LEU A 34 16.44 -9.25 -14.11
CA LEU A 34 16.52 -9.49 -12.66
C LEU A 34 17.88 -9.09 -12.09
N VAL A 35 19.00 -9.48 -12.71
CA VAL A 35 20.33 -9.12 -12.17
C VAL A 35 20.54 -7.60 -12.20
N VAL A 36 20.11 -6.91 -13.26
CA VAL A 36 20.17 -5.45 -13.35
C VAL A 36 19.30 -4.79 -12.26
N ALA A 37 18.05 -5.22 -12.11
CA ALA A 37 17.14 -4.70 -11.10
C ALA A 37 17.67 -4.94 -9.68
N THR A 38 18.28 -6.10 -9.43
CA THR A 38 18.84 -6.45 -8.11
C THR A 38 20.06 -5.57 -7.79
N ILE A 39 20.94 -5.28 -8.75
CA ILE A 39 22.04 -4.31 -8.57
C ILE A 39 21.48 -2.91 -8.23
N LEU A 40 20.43 -2.47 -8.93
CA LEU A 40 19.78 -1.19 -8.67
C LEU A 40 19.12 -1.12 -7.29
N SER A 41 18.61 -2.25 -6.77
CA SER A 41 17.96 -2.35 -5.46
C SER A 41 18.90 -2.11 -4.28
N ALA A 42 20.22 -2.20 -4.48
CA ALA A 42 21.17 -1.94 -3.41
C ALA A 42 20.97 -0.53 -2.83
N GLN A 43 20.55 -0.47 -1.55
CA GLN A 43 20.19 0.76 -0.84
C GLN A 43 19.13 1.61 -1.57
N CYS A 44 18.23 0.95 -2.29
CA CYS A 44 17.10 1.56 -2.98
C CYS A 44 15.84 0.73 -2.68
N THR A 45 14.67 1.36 -2.70
CA THR A 45 13.42 0.62 -2.55
C THR A 45 13.04 -0.08 -3.86
N ASP A 46 12.53 -1.30 -3.79
CA ASP A 46 12.01 -2.03 -4.97
C ASP A 46 11.05 -1.17 -5.81
N ALA A 47 10.16 -0.41 -5.16
CA ALA A 47 9.25 0.53 -5.83
C ALA A 47 9.95 1.56 -6.72
N ARG A 48 11.08 2.10 -6.25
CA ARG A 48 11.87 3.08 -7.01
C ARG A 48 12.60 2.39 -8.16
N VAL A 49 13.09 1.17 -7.95
CA VAL A 49 13.69 0.37 -9.03
C VAL A 49 12.67 0.09 -10.12
N ASN A 50 11.47 -0.39 -9.76
CA ASN A 50 10.41 -0.72 -10.72
C ASN A 50 9.85 0.51 -11.47
N LEU A 51 9.98 1.72 -10.92
CA LEU A 51 9.67 2.96 -11.65
C LEU A 51 10.77 3.35 -12.66
N THR A 52 12.01 2.89 -12.44
CA THR A 52 13.18 3.25 -13.25
C THR A 52 13.46 2.23 -14.35
N THR A 53 13.27 0.94 -14.05
CA THR A 53 13.61 -0.17 -14.95
C THR A 53 12.86 -0.18 -16.29
N PRO A 54 11.59 0.26 -16.43
CA PRO A 54 10.91 0.23 -17.73
C PRO A 54 11.62 1.07 -18.80
N ALA A 55 12.02 2.30 -18.45
CA ALA A 55 12.76 3.16 -19.37
C ALA A 55 14.19 2.64 -19.63
N LEU A 56 14.82 2.07 -18.60
CA LEU A 56 16.15 1.46 -18.70
C LEU A 56 16.13 0.26 -19.65
N PHE A 57 15.20 -0.68 -19.49
CA PHE A 57 15.10 -1.89 -20.31
C PHE A 57 14.59 -1.60 -21.72
N LYS A 58 13.78 -0.56 -21.92
CA LYS A 58 13.47 -0.07 -23.27
C LYS A 58 14.73 0.41 -24.00
N ARG A 59 15.64 1.07 -23.30
CA ARG A 59 16.89 1.62 -23.88
C ARG A 59 17.99 0.55 -24.01
N TYR A 60 18.09 -0.33 -23.03
CA TYR A 60 19.09 -1.40 -22.94
C TYR A 60 18.38 -2.74 -22.64
N PRO A 61 17.79 -3.37 -23.66
CA PRO A 61 16.97 -4.58 -23.47
C PRO A 61 17.78 -5.83 -23.12
N ASP A 62 19.08 -5.86 -23.45
CA ASP A 62 19.95 -7.02 -23.26
C ASP A 62 21.38 -6.62 -22.85
N ALA A 63 22.21 -7.64 -22.57
CA ALA A 63 23.60 -7.45 -22.19
C ALA A 63 24.44 -6.75 -23.27
N ALA A 64 24.15 -6.99 -24.56
CA ALA A 64 24.88 -6.40 -25.68
C ALA A 64 24.63 -4.88 -25.79
N ALA A 65 23.38 -4.46 -25.61
CA ALA A 65 22.99 -3.06 -25.56
C ALA A 65 23.58 -2.36 -24.33
N LEU A 66 23.52 -3.00 -23.16
CA LEU A 66 24.08 -2.44 -21.93
C LEU A 66 25.61 -2.33 -21.97
N ALA A 67 26.30 -3.29 -22.59
CA ALA A 67 27.77 -3.28 -22.76
C ALA A 67 28.28 -2.08 -23.59
N LYS A 68 27.42 -1.53 -24.45
CA LYS A 68 27.70 -0.37 -25.33
C LYS A 68 27.13 0.94 -24.77
N ALA A 69 26.56 0.93 -23.57
CA ALA A 69 25.93 2.11 -22.99
C ALA A 69 26.96 3.23 -22.75
N LYS A 70 26.59 4.46 -23.10
CA LYS A 70 27.37 5.64 -22.72
C LYS A 70 27.10 5.96 -21.26
N LEU A 71 28.17 6.05 -20.47
CA LEU A 71 28.07 6.21 -19.02
C LEU A 71 27.19 7.42 -18.59
N PRO A 72 27.29 8.62 -19.20
CA PRO A 72 26.42 9.74 -18.83
C PRO A 72 24.92 9.50 -19.10
N GLU A 73 24.56 8.79 -20.17
CA GLU A 73 23.17 8.44 -20.49
C GLU A 73 22.62 7.43 -19.48
N LEU A 74 23.41 6.40 -19.14
CA LEU A 74 23.06 5.39 -18.16
C LEU A 74 22.90 6.01 -16.76
N GLU A 75 23.82 6.89 -16.37
CA GLU A 75 23.74 7.64 -15.12
C GLU A 75 22.47 8.49 -15.01
N ALA A 76 22.09 9.18 -16.09
CA ALA A 76 20.88 9.99 -16.14
C ALA A 76 19.62 9.14 -15.93
N LEU A 77 19.53 7.99 -16.60
CA LEU A 77 18.40 7.06 -16.49
C LEU A 77 18.22 6.49 -15.09
N ILE A 78 19.31 6.16 -14.40
CA ILE A 78 19.24 5.50 -13.08
C ILE A 78 19.47 6.46 -11.90
N ARG A 79 19.55 7.77 -12.16
CA ARG A 79 19.88 8.82 -11.15
C ARG A 79 19.00 8.74 -9.91
N SER A 80 17.72 8.39 -10.09
CA SER A 80 16.71 8.30 -9.04
C SER A 80 16.91 7.12 -8.07
N THR A 81 17.82 6.18 -8.37
CA THR A 81 18.07 4.97 -7.57
C THR A 81 19.13 5.14 -6.47
N GLY A 82 19.74 6.32 -6.35
CA GLY A 82 20.83 6.59 -5.39
C GLY A 82 22.12 5.84 -5.71
N PHE A 83 23.28 6.36 -5.30
CA PHE A 83 24.61 5.83 -5.64
C PHE A 83 24.80 5.53 -7.14
N TYR A 84 24.11 6.29 -7.98
CA TYR A 84 23.88 5.97 -9.40
C TYR A 84 25.17 5.91 -10.22
N ARG A 85 26.21 6.67 -9.87
CA ARG A 85 27.52 6.63 -10.55
C ARG A 85 28.19 5.26 -10.43
N ASN A 86 28.24 4.71 -9.22
CA ASN A 86 28.81 3.38 -8.98
C ASN A 86 27.92 2.29 -9.59
N LYS A 87 26.59 2.44 -9.47
CA LYS A 87 25.65 1.52 -10.12
C LYS A 87 25.80 1.53 -11.64
N ALA A 88 25.95 2.69 -12.28
CA ALA A 88 26.13 2.81 -13.72
C ALA A 88 27.43 2.14 -14.18
N LYS A 89 28.53 2.36 -13.46
CA LYS A 89 29.80 1.65 -13.71
C LYS A 89 29.64 0.12 -13.58
N ASN A 90 28.97 -0.34 -12.54
CA ASN A 90 28.70 -1.77 -12.33
C ASN A 90 27.82 -2.35 -13.44
N LEU A 91 26.76 -1.65 -13.86
CA LEU A 91 25.87 -2.11 -14.92
C LEU A 91 26.56 -2.15 -16.29
N LEU A 92 27.38 -1.15 -16.61
CA LEU A 92 28.20 -1.17 -17.82
C LEU A 92 29.20 -2.34 -17.79
N GLY A 93 29.89 -2.53 -16.66
CA GLY A 93 30.81 -3.64 -16.45
C GLY A 93 30.12 -5.00 -16.48
N LEU A 94 28.90 -5.11 -15.95
CA LEU A 94 28.06 -6.29 -16.03
C LEU A 94 27.79 -6.66 -17.49
N GLY A 95 27.29 -5.71 -18.29
CA GLY A 95 27.03 -5.95 -19.72
C GLY A 95 28.29 -6.43 -20.45
N GLN A 96 29.42 -5.76 -20.22
CA GLN A 96 30.71 -6.14 -20.81
C GLN A 96 31.18 -7.53 -20.39
N ALA A 97 31.07 -7.87 -19.09
CA ALA A 97 31.47 -9.18 -18.57
C ALA A 97 30.58 -10.31 -19.09
N LEU A 98 29.26 -10.08 -19.19
CA LEU A 98 28.33 -11.04 -19.78
C LEU A 98 28.67 -11.31 -21.25
N MET A 99 28.98 -10.26 -22.02
CA MET A 99 29.34 -10.42 -23.43
C MET A 99 30.68 -11.13 -23.63
N SER A 100 31.71 -10.80 -22.84
CA SER A 100 33.05 -11.35 -23.03
C SER A 100 33.23 -12.76 -22.48
N ARG A 101 32.55 -13.11 -21.37
CA ARG A 101 32.76 -14.38 -20.65
C ARG A 101 31.60 -15.37 -20.78
N HIS A 102 30.39 -14.90 -21.04
CA HIS A 102 29.17 -15.72 -20.94
C HIS A 102 28.27 -15.62 -22.19
N GLY A 103 28.79 -15.09 -23.31
CA GLY A 103 28.05 -15.01 -24.58
C GLY A 103 26.75 -14.17 -24.48
N GLY A 104 26.71 -13.19 -23.58
CA GLY A 104 25.55 -12.33 -23.32
C GLY A 104 24.48 -12.92 -22.41
N ARG A 105 24.67 -14.13 -21.87
CA ARG A 105 23.71 -14.80 -20.98
C ARG A 105 24.15 -14.70 -19.52
N VAL A 106 23.17 -14.54 -18.62
CA VAL A 106 23.43 -14.59 -17.17
C VAL A 106 23.72 -16.04 -16.77
N PRO A 107 24.86 -16.33 -16.13
CA PRO A 107 25.19 -17.68 -15.70
C PRO A 107 24.30 -18.14 -14.53
N SER A 108 23.97 -19.43 -14.51
CA SER A 108 23.27 -20.08 -13.39
C SER A 108 24.24 -20.69 -12.37
N ASP A 109 25.55 -20.61 -12.60
CA ASP A 109 26.56 -21.02 -11.63
C ASP A 109 26.77 -19.93 -10.56
N PRO A 110 26.74 -20.27 -9.25
CA PRO A 110 26.89 -19.28 -8.19
C PRO A 110 28.23 -18.53 -8.19
N ALA A 111 29.34 -19.20 -8.49
CA ALA A 111 30.67 -18.59 -8.46
C ALA A 111 30.86 -17.65 -9.66
N GLU A 112 30.39 -18.06 -10.84
CA GLU A 112 30.39 -17.22 -12.02
C GLU A 112 29.52 -15.97 -11.84
N LEU A 113 28.33 -16.14 -11.27
CA LEU A 113 27.40 -15.04 -11.06
C LEU A 113 27.92 -14.03 -10.03
N ALA A 114 28.52 -14.49 -8.93
CA ALA A 114 29.15 -13.64 -7.92
C ALA A 114 30.42 -12.93 -8.40
N ALA A 115 31.04 -13.41 -9.50
CA ALA A 115 32.19 -12.76 -10.12
C ALA A 115 31.80 -11.60 -11.06
N LEU A 116 30.50 -11.35 -11.28
CA LEU A 116 30.03 -10.27 -12.14
C LEU A 116 30.08 -8.90 -11.40
N PRO A 117 30.43 -7.81 -12.10
CA PRO A 117 30.44 -6.47 -11.50
C PRO A 117 29.11 -6.08 -10.86
N GLY A 118 29.16 -5.66 -9.60
CA GLY A 118 27.97 -5.27 -8.83
C GLY A 118 27.16 -6.43 -8.23
N VAL A 119 27.54 -7.68 -8.49
CA VAL A 119 26.84 -8.87 -7.98
C VAL A 119 27.60 -9.44 -6.79
N GLY A 120 27.19 -9.07 -5.58
CA GLY A 120 27.67 -9.73 -4.35
C GLY A 120 26.96 -11.07 -4.10
N GLN A 121 27.43 -11.85 -3.13
CA GLN A 121 26.86 -13.16 -2.78
C GLN A 121 25.33 -13.14 -2.55
N LYS A 122 24.83 -12.10 -1.88
CA LYS A 122 23.39 -11.94 -1.65
C LYS A 122 22.62 -11.70 -2.96
N THR A 123 23.16 -10.83 -3.82
CA THR A 123 22.59 -10.54 -5.15
C THR A 123 22.56 -11.82 -5.98
N ALA A 124 23.65 -12.60 -5.97
CA ALA A 124 23.71 -13.88 -6.67
C ALA A 124 22.61 -14.85 -6.17
N ASN A 125 22.46 -15.02 -4.86
CA ASN A 125 21.41 -15.90 -4.30
C ASN A 125 19.99 -15.47 -4.69
N VAL A 126 19.71 -14.15 -4.73
CA VAL A 126 18.40 -13.64 -5.18
C VAL A 126 18.15 -13.99 -6.64
N VAL A 127 19.14 -13.81 -7.51
CA VAL A 127 19.03 -14.13 -8.94
C VAL A 127 18.89 -15.65 -9.15
N LEU A 128 19.73 -16.46 -8.52
CA LEU A 128 19.68 -17.92 -8.60
C LEU A 128 18.31 -18.48 -8.17
N ALA A 129 17.76 -17.98 -7.07
CA ALA A 129 16.45 -18.40 -6.60
C ALA A 129 15.33 -18.01 -7.56
N ASN A 130 15.28 -16.75 -7.99
CA ASN A 130 14.10 -16.22 -8.69
C ASN A 130 14.14 -16.40 -10.21
N ALA A 131 15.32 -16.47 -10.81
CA ALA A 131 15.48 -16.68 -12.25
C ALA A 131 15.75 -18.15 -12.63
N PHE A 132 16.39 -18.92 -11.75
CA PHE A 132 16.83 -20.28 -12.06
C PHE A 132 16.25 -21.36 -11.14
N GLY A 133 15.40 -20.98 -10.17
CA GLY A 133 14.74 -21.93 -9.26
C GLY A 133 15.69 -22.65 -8.31
N VAL A 134 16.91 -22.15 -8.13
CA VAL A 134 17.89 -22.75 -7.21
C VAL A 134 17.48 -22.46 -5.77
N PRO A 135 17.22 -23.47 -4.93
CA PRO A 135 16.76 -23.24 -3.56
C PRO A 135 17.75 -22.39 -2.75
N ALA A 136 17.31 -21.21 -2.31
CA ALA A 136 18.08 -20.32 -1.44
C ALA A 136 17.15 -19.58 -0.46
N LEU A 137 17.62 -19.38 0.76
CA LEU A 137 16.91 -18.66 1.82
C LEU A 137 17.81 -17.57 2.40
N ALA A 138 18.06 -16.52 1.63
CA ALA A 138 18.89 -15.42 2.10
C ALA A 138 18.18 -14.64 3.21
N VAL A 139 18.80 -14.47 4.37
CA VAL A 139 18.21 -13.73 5.50
C VAL A 139 18.49 -12.24 5.37
N ASP A 140 17.44 -11.44 5.17
CA ASP A 140 17.50 -9.98 5.25
C ASP A 140 17.00 -9.45 6.61
N THR A 141 16.85 -8.13 6.75
CA THR A 141 16.38 -7.52 7.99
C THR A 141 14.92 -7.85 8.33
N HIS A 142 14.09 -8.17 7.33
CA HIS A 142 12.71 -8.61 7.55
C HIS A 142 12.69 -10.04 8.07
N ILE A 143 13.34 -10.96 7.36
CA ILE A 143 13.42 -12.38 7.73
C ILE A 143 14.11 -12.53 9.08
N TYR A 144 15.24 -11.85 9.28
CA TYR A 144 15.97 -11.86 10.56
C TYR A 144 15.06 -11.44 11.72
N ARG A 145 14.29 -10.37 11.52
CA ARG A 145 13.38 -9.88 12.54
C ARG A 145 12.27 -10.88 12.85
N VAL A 146 11.57 -11.32 11.80
CA VAL A 146 10.41 -12.22 11.86
C VAL A 146 10.82 -13.56 12.48
N ALA A 147 11.90 -14.17 12.00
CA ALA A 147 12.39 -15.46 12.49
C ALA A 147 12.69 -15.43 13.98
N ARG A 148 13.28 -14.34 14.47
CA ARG A 148 13.56 -14.18 15.90
C ARG A 148 12.32 -13.88 16.74
N ARG A 149 11.39 -13.05 16.26
CA ARG A 149 10.11 -12.79 16.95
C ARG A 149 9.23 -14.03 17.07
N LEU A 150 9.22 -14.88 16.04
CA LEU A 150 8.56 -16.18 16.05
C LEU A 150 9.34 -17.26 16.81
N ALA A 151 10.53 -16.94 17.33
CA ALA A 151 11.44 -17.90 17.95
C ALA A 151 11.79 -19.10 17.04
N LEU A 152 11.78 -18.92 15.72
CA LEU A 152 12.32 -19.88 14.74
C LEU A 152 13.85 -19.94 14.83
N SER A 153 14.48 -18.86 15.28
CA SER A 153 15.91 -18.81 15.62
C SER A 153 16.16 -17.92 16.83
N THR A 154 17.14 -18.28 17.65
CA THR A 154 17.68 -17.43 18.73
C THR A 154 19.03 -16.83 18.35
N ALA A 155 19.54 -17.13 17.16
CA ALA A 155 20.84 -16.68 16.71
C ALA A 155 20.88 -15.16 16.54
N LYS A 156 22.08 -14.59 16.69
CA LYS A 156 22.32 -13.14 16.65
C LYS A 156 22.92 -12.66 15.32
N THR A 157 23.16 -13.56 14.37
CA THR A 157 23.71 -13.22 13.05
C THR A 157 22.84 -13.78 11.93
N PRO A 158 22.70 -13.10 10.79
CA PRO A 158 21.87 -13.56 9.66
C PRO A 158 22.23 -14.96 9.17
N GLU A 159 23.52 -15.30 9.12
CA GLU A 159 24.04 -16.58 8.61
C GLU A 159 23.60 -17.74 9.50
N LYS A 160 23.59 -17.52 10.82
CA LYS A 160 23.13 -18.52 11.78
C LYS A 160 21.60 -18.65 11.78
N VAL A 161 20.88 -17.55 11.56
CA VAL A 161 19.42 -17.58 11.36
C VAL A 161 19.07 -18.35 10.08
N GLU A 162 19.82 -18.13 9.00
CA GLU A 162 19.67 -18.87 7.74
C GLU A 162 19.85 -20.36 7.96
N ALA A 163 20.95 -20.75 8.62
CA ALA A 163 21.21 -22.15 8.94
C ALA A 163 20.11 -22.78 9.82
N ASP A 164 19.53 -22.03 10.76
CA ASP A 164 18.38 -22.49 11.56
C ASP A 164 17.13 -22.71 10.70
N LEU A 165 16.80 -21.78 9.80
CA LEU A 165 15.65 -21.89 8.92
C LEU A 165 15.83 -23.06 7.94
N CYS A 166 16.98 -23.19 7.31
CA CYS A 166 17.30 -24.28 6.39
C CYS A 166 17.26 -25.66 7.07
N ARG A 167 17.57 -25.77 8.36
CA ARG A 167 17.40 -27.01 9.14
C ARG A 167 15.96 -27.34 9.49
N ARG A 168 15.09 -26.34 9.57
CA ARG A 168 13.71 -26.48 10.06
C ARG A 168 12.71 -26.72 8.92
N PHE A 169 13.01 -26.23 7.73
CA PHE A 169 12.08 -26.25 6.61
C PHE A 169 12.64 -27.05 5.42
N PRO A 170 11.78 -27.78 4.68
CA PRO A 170 12.18 -28.54 3.50
C PRO A 170 12.86 -27.65 2.45
N ARG A 171 13.83 -28.22 1.72
CA ARG A 171 14.67 -27.46 0.77
C ARG A 171 13.86 -26.88 -0.38
N GLU A 172 12.88 -27.64 -0.85
CA GLU A 172 11.92 -27.27 -1.90
C GLU A 172 11.08 -26.03 -1.54
N ASP A 173 10.87 -25.75 -0.26
CA ASP A 173 10.06 -24.62 0.20
C ASP A 173 10.88 -23.33 0.39
N TRP A 174 12.21 -23.36 0.31
CA TRP A 174 13.06 -22.25 0.73
C TRP A 174 12.77 -20.94 0.00
N ILE A 175 12.54 -20.99 -1.31
CA ILE A 175 12.28 -19.79 -2.12
C ILE A 175 10.94 -19.17 -1.73
N LEU A 176 9.89 -19.99 -1.64
CA LEU A 176 8.56 -19.52 -1.26
C LEU A 176 8.57 -18.99 0.18
N LEU A 177 9.18 -19.73 1.11
CA LEU A 177 9.32 -19.33 2.50
C LEU A 177 10.09 -18.01 2.64
N HIS A 178 11.16 -17.82 1.88
CA HIS A 178 11.91 -16.56 1.85
C HIS A 178 10.99 -15.37 1.52
N HIS A 179 10.21 -15.47 0.43
CA HIS A 179 9.28 -14.40 0.04
C HIS A 179 8.16 -14.21 1.06
N GLN A 180 7.60 -15.29 1.61
CA GLN A 180 6.53 -15.22 2.61
C GLN A 180 7.00 -14.54 3.90
N LEU A 181 8.21 -14.84 4.37
CA LEU A 181 8.78 -14.20 5.54
C LEU A 181 9.11 -12.72 5.30
N ILE A 182 9.55 -12.35 4.09
CA ILE A 182 9.69 -10.94 3.69
C ILE A 182 8.34 -10.25 3.69
N PHE A 183 7.31 -10.86 3.10
CA PHE A 183 5.96 -10.30 3.02
C PHE A 183 5.35 -10.12 4.40
N LEU A 184 5.47 -11.14 5.26
CA LEU A 184 5.09 -11.04 6.67
C LEU A 184 5.80 -9.88 7.36
N GLY A 185 7.13 -9.78 7.20
CA GLY A 185 7.92 -8.71 7.80
C GLY A 185 7.58 -7.32 7.27
N ARG A 186 7.20 -7.19 6.00
CA ARG A 186 6.86 -5.90 5.36
C ARG A 186 5.41 -5.48 5.62
N ARG A 187 4.47 -6.41 5.55
CA ARG A 187 3.02 -6.13 5.53
C ARG A 187 2.38 -6.17 6.92
N THR A 188 2.89 -6.99 7.83
CA THR A 188 2.23 -7.27 9.12
C THR A 188 3.18 -7.10 10.31
N CYS A 189 4.34 -7.71 10.28
CA CYS A 189 5.33 -7.71 11.37
C CYS A 189 6.35 -6.57 11.23
N ASP A 190 5.86 -5.34 11.12
CA ASP A 190 6.68 -4.12 11.02
C ASP A 190 7.68 -4.00 12.19
N ALA A 191 8.83 -3.39 11.94
CA ALA A 191 9.89 -3.28 12.93
C ALA A 191 9.48 -2.49 14.17
N ARG A 192 8.74 -1.39 13.99
CA ARG A 192 8.37 -0.47 15.07
C ARG A 192 7.00 -0.78 15.66
N LYS A 193 5.99 -0.97 14.80
CA LYS A 193 4.60 -1.17 15.22
C LYS A 193 3.98 -2.36 14.48
N PRO A 194 4.27 -3.61 14.88
CA PRO A 194 3.71 -4.77 14.23
C PRO A 194 2.18 -4.83 14.41
N ASN A 195 1.45 -5.17 13.35
CA ASN A 195 0.01 -5.35 13.40
C ASN A 195 -0.35 -6.78 13.87
N CYS A 196 -0.01 -7.09 15.12
CA CYS A 196 -0.16 -8.43 15.68
C CYS A 196 -1.61 -8.93 15.64
N GLY A 197 -2.61 -8.04 15.78
CA GLY A 197 -4.03 -8.40 15.76
C GLY A 197 -4.53 -8.95 14.42
N ALA A 198 -3.89 -8.55 13.31
CA ALA A 198 -4.18 -9.05 11.96
C ALA A 198 -3.20 -10.14 11.49
N CYS A 199 -2.36 -10.67 12.39
CA CYS A 199 -1.35 -11.66 12.04
C CYS A 199 -1.92 -13.08 12.08
N ALA A 200 -1.85 -13.79 10.94
CA ALA A 200 -2.28 -15.19 10.83
C ALA A 200 -1.50 -16.17 11.76
N LEU A 201 -0.37 -15.72 12.31
CA LEU A 201 0.50 -16.50 13.20
C LEU A 201 0.43 -16.04 14.66
N LEU A 202 -0.52 -15.18 15.05
CA LEU A 202 -0.55 -14.57 16.38
C LEU A 202 -0.57 -15.61 17.52
N ASP A 203 -1.42 -16.63 17.42
CA ASP A 203 -1.52 -17.75 18.35
C ASP A 203 -0.25 -18.62 18.43
N LEU A 204 0.59 -18.56 17.40
CA LEU A 204 1.90 -19.22 17.34
C LEU A 204 3.06 -18.31 17.77
N CYS A 205 2.77 -17.05 18.16
CA CYS A 205 3.78 -16.02 18.37
C CYS A 205 3.70 -15.43 19.79
N ALA A 206 4.52 -15.97 20.71
CA ALA A 206 4.61 -15.49 22.09
C ALA A 206 4.95 -13.99 22.19
N VAL A 207 5.77 -13.45 21.28
CA VAL A 207 6.07 -12.01 21.24
C VAL A 207 4.82 -11.20 20.87
N GLY A 208 4.07 -11.64 19.85
CA GLY A 208 2.84 -10.95 19.41
C GLY A 208 1.71 -11.02 20.44
N GLN A 209 1.68 -12.07 21.25
CA GLN A 209 0.75 -12.24 22.38
C GLN A 209 1.18 -11.45 23.64
N GLY A 210 2.36 -10.83 23.64
CA GLY A 210 2.91 -10.16 24.83
C GLY A 210 3.37 -11.12 25.93
N GLU A 211 3.55 -12.40 25.61
CA GLU A 211 4.04 -13.44 26.54
C GLU A 211 5.57 -13.45 26.62
N ALA A 212 6.24 -13.01 25.55
CA ALA A 212 7.69 -12.86 25.48
C ALA A 212 8.09 -11.43 25.09
N THR A 213 9.26 -11.01 25.56
CA THR A 213 9.87 -9.74 25.18
C THR A 213 10.33 -9.80 23.72
N ASP A 214 10.14 -8.71 22.96
CA ASP A 214 10.66 -8.63 21.60
C ASP A 214 12.20 -8.68 21.61
N PRO A 215 12.82 -9.69 20.97
CA PRO A 215 14.28 -9.88 21.02
C PRO A 215 15.08 -8.79 20.29
N HIS A 216 14.42 -7.86 19.60
CA HIS A 216 15.07 -6.73 18.92
C HIS A 216 14.96 -5.42 19.69
N SER A 217 13.78 -5.10 20.23
CA SER A 217 13.57 -3.84 20.95
C SER A 217 13.77 -3.97 22.46
N GLY A 218 13.76 -5.18 23.01
CA GLY A 218 13.79 -5.40 24.46
C GLY A 218 12.48 -5.01 25.17
N VAL A 219 11.45 -4.62 24.40
CA VAL A 219 10.14 -4.19 24.93
C VAL A 219 9.13 -5.32 24.77
N ARG A 220 8.25 -5.48 25.76
CA ARG A 220 7.11 -6.39 25.66
C ARG A 220 5.98 -5.70 24.91
N LEU A 221 5.47 -6.32 23.86
CA LEU A 221 4.33 -5.79 23.10
C LEU A 221 3.05 -5.87 23.94
N GLU A 222 2.15 -4.90 23.76
CA GLU A 222 0.82 -4.92 24.38
C GLU A 222 0.08 -6.22 24.03
N LYS A 223 -0.54 -6.83 25.03
CA LYS A 223 -1.27 -8.09 24.89
C LYS A 223 -2.45 -7.90 23.94
N ARG A 224 -2.34 -8.39 22.70
CA ARG A 224 -3.44 -8.40 21.75
C ARG A 224 -4.15 -9.75 21.79
N ARG A 225 -5.47 -9.74 21.99
CA ARG A 225 -6.26 -10.96 21.84
C ARG A 225 -6.30 -11.33 20.35
N PRO A 226 -6.16 -12.61 19.98
CA PRO A 226 -6.53 -13.03 18.64
C PRO A 226 -7.97 -12.59 18.39
N VAL A 227 -8.19 -11.84 17.30
CA VAL A 227 -9.52 -11.73 16.73
C VAL A 227 -9.93 -13.17 16.47
N SER A 228 -10.93 -13.66 17.19
CA SER A 228 -11.40 -15.05 17.22
C SER A 228 -11.05 -15.79 15.92
N ALA A 229 -10.01 -16.63 15.99
CA ALA A 229 -9.63 -17.50 14.90
C ALA A 229 -10.77 -18.51 14.70
N ALA A 230 -11.68 -18.24 13.78
CA ALA A 230 -12.36 -19.32 13.10
C ALA A 230 -11.25 -20.22 12.53
N ARG A 231 -11.21 -21.49 12.95
CA ARG A 231 -10.35 -22.50 12.32
C ARG A 231 -10.47 -22.36 10.80
N PRO A 232 -9.37 -22.35 10.03
CA PRO A 232 -9.49 -22.58 8.61
C PRO A 232 -10.04 -23.99 8.43
N SER A 233 -11.32 -24.07 8.10
CA SER A 233 -11.96 -25.33 7.71
C SER A 233 -11.39 -25.76 6.35
N PRO A 234 -11.23 -27.07 6.09
CA PRO A 234 -10.86 -27.54 4.76
C PRO A 234 -11.89 -27.02 3.76
N ILE A 235 -11.37 -26.49 2.65
CA ILE A 235 -12.05 -25.84 1.53
C ILE A 235 -13.54 -26.15 1.46
N ALA A 236 -14.38 -25.13 1.70
CA ALA A 236 -15.80 -25.14 1.41
C ALA A 236 -16.27 -23.72 1.01
N PRO A 237 -17.32 -23.64 0.20
CA PRO A 237 -17.31 -23.36 -1.24
C PRO A 237 -17.07 -21.87 -1.57
N ALA A 238 -16.81 -21.61 -2.86
CA ALA A 238 -16.62 -20.29 -3.48
C ALA A 238 -17.40 -19.15 -2.78
N SER A 239 -16.70 -18.10 -2.36
CA SER A 239 -17.37 -16.89 -1.86
C SER A 239 -18.32 -16.35 -2.93
N LYS A 240 -19.57 -16.07 -2.55
CA LYS A 240 -20.67 -15.64 -3.44
C LYS A 240 -20.50 -14.25 -4.11
N GLY A 241 -19.30 -13.68 -4.13
CA GLY A 241 -19.01 -12.36 -4.69
C GLY A 241 -17.95 -12.40 -5.79
N PRO A 242 -17.69 -11.27 -6.46
CA PRO A 242 -16.59 -11.10 -7.41
C PRO A 242 -15.25 -11.57 -6.82
N GLN A 243 -14.45 -12.30 -7.60
CA GLN A 243 -13.11 -12.80 -7.22
C GLN A 243 -11.99 -11.93 -7.77
N ARG A 244 -12.25 -11.19 -8.86
CA ARG A 244 -11.31 -10.28 -9.51
C ARG A 244 -11.90 -8.87 -9.52
N ILE A 245 -11.41 -8.03 -8.62
CA ILE A 245 -11.94 -6.69 -8.39
C ILE A 245 -10.90 -5.67 -8.83
N VAL A 246 -11.33 -4.73 -9.66
CA VAL A 246 -10.61 -3.47 -9.87
C VAL A 246 -11.30 -2.38 -9.06
N SER A 247 -10.54 -1.69 -8.22
CA SER A 247 -11.06 -0.54 -7.47
C SER A 247 -10.49 0.75 -8.03
N LEU A 248 -11.35 1.62 -8.54
CA LEU A 248 -10.97 2.94 -9.05
C LEU A 248 -11.06 4.05 -7.99
N VAL A 249 -11.12 3.66 -6.71
CA VAL A 249 -11.37 4.55 -5.58
C VAL A 249 -10.39 4.24 -4.43
N PRO A 250 -9.54 5.19 -4.00
CA PRO A 250 -8.54 4.96 -2.96
C PRO A 250 -9.11 4.46 -1.62
N SER A 251 -10.18 5.09 -1.15
CA SER A 251 -10.80 4.75 0.13
C SER A 251 -11.48 3.39 0.13
N VAL A 252 -12.16 3.02 -0.97
CA VAL A 252 -12.71 1.67 -1.16
C VAL A 252 -11.59 0.64 -1.23
N THR A 253 -10.46 0.96 -1.87
CA THR A 253 -9.31 0.05 -1.94
C THR A 253 -8.76 -0.28 -0.56
N GLU A 254 -8.62 0.72 0.31
CA GLU A 254 -8.23 0.52 1.71
C GLU A 254 -9.28 -0.32 2.46
N LEU A 255 -10.57 0.00 2.30
CA LEU A 255 -11.67 -0.73 2.92
C LEU A 255 -11.71 -2.21 2.52
N LEU A 256 -11.49 -2.52 1.24
CA LEU A 256 -11.45 -3.90 0.74
C LEU A 256 -10.34 -4.70 1.43
N VAL A 257 -9.20 -4.07 1.69
CA VAL A 257 -8.12 -4.70 2.45
C VAL A 257 -8.52 -4.92 3.90
N GLU A 258 -9.14 -3.94 4.55
CA GLU A 258 -9.65 -4.05 5.92
C GLU A 258 -10.68 -5.18 6.07
N TRP A 259 -11.50 -5.39 5.04
CA TRP A 259 -12.48 -6.48 4.99
C TRP A 259 -11.90 -7.86 4.67
N GLY A 260 -10.58 -7.96 4.49
CA GLY A 260 -9.89 -9.21 4.17
C GLY A 260 -10.05 -9.64 2.71
N LEU A 261 -10.42 -8.72 1.81
CA LEU A 261 -10.62 -8.97 0.37
C LEU A 261 -9.41 -8.62 -0.48
N ALA A 262 -8.26 -8.37 0.15
CA ALA A 262 -7.00 -8.01 -0.49
C ALA A 262 -6.61 -8.93 -1.66
N THR A 263 -6.81 -10.25 -1.51
CA THR A 263 -6.46 -11.25 -2.53
C THR A 263 -7.35 -11.21 -3.76
N ARG A 264 -8.52 -10.54 -3.67
CA ARG A 264 -9.44 -10.36 -4.80
C ARG A 264 -9.13 -9.10 -5.60
N LEU A 265 -8.25 -8.22 -5.12
CA LEU A 265 -7.86 -7.00 -5.83
C LEU A 265 -6.87 -7.33 -6.95
N VAL A 266 -7.29 -7.10 -8.19
CA VAL A 266 -6.46 -7.31 -9.38
C VAL A 266 -5.99 -6.00 -10.01
N GLY A 267 -6.61 -4.87 -9.69
CA GLY A 267 -6.17 -3.54 -10.14
C GLY A 267 -6.64 -2.42 -9.23
N ARG A 268 -5.87 -1.32 -9.21
CA ARG A 268 -6.12 -0.13 -8.37
C ARG A 268 -5.72 1.17 -9.09
N THR A 269 -6.13 2.33 -8.59
CA THR A 269 -5.60 3.61 -9.13
C THR A 269 -4.20 3.94 -8.60
N ARG A 270 -3.49 4.86 -9.24
CA ARG A 270 -2.20 5.41 -8.76
C ARG A 270 -2.29 6.10 -7.39
N TYR A 271 -3.50 6.50 -6.98
CA TYR A 271 -3.77 7.17 -5.71
C TYR A 271 -4.11 6.19 -4.57
N CYS A 272 -4.31 4.90 -4.86
CA CYS A 272 -4.51 3.87 -3.84
C CYS A 272 -3.17 3.56 -3.16
N ILE A 273 -2.84 4.35 -2.13
CA ILE A 273 -1.54 4.31 -1.45
C ILE A 273 -1.58 3.63 -0.08
N ALA A 274 -2.75 3.26 0.41
CA ALA A 274 -2.95 2.65 1.72
C ALA A 274 -3.72 1.31 1.61
N PRO A 275 -3.30 0.28 2.36
CA PRO A 275 -2.02 0.22 3.07
C PRO A 275 -0.83 0.20 2.09
N LYS A 276 0.33 0.71 2.52
CA LYS A 276 1.49 0.99 1.64
C LYS A 276 1.90 -0.16 0.72
N TRP A 277 1.72 -1.41 1.16
CA TRP A 277 2.10 -2.59 0.39
C TRP A 277 1.28 -2.76 -0.89
N ILE A 278 0.07 -2.19 -0.97
CA ILE A 278 -0.83 -2.36 -2.13
C ILE A 278 -0.25 -1.77 -3.41
N ARG A 279 0.58 -0.74 -3.27
CA ARG A 279 1.28 -0.08 -4.39
C ARG A 279 2.16 -1.04 -5.17
N MET A 280 2.69 -2.06 -4.49
CA MET A 280 3.57 -3.08 -5.06
C MET A 280 2.83 -4.35 -5.44
N ALA A 281 1.79 -4.70 -4.68
CA ALA A 281 1.10 -5.98 -4.84
C ALA A 281 0.02 -5.95 -5.92
N VAL A 282 -0.65 -4.80 -6.08
CA VAL A 282 -1.79 -4.64 -6.99
C VAL A 282 -1.41 -3.61 -8.06
N PRO A 283 -1.49 -3.97 -9.36
CA PRO A 283 -1.07 -3.10 -10.45
C PRO A 283 -1.93 -1.82 -10.54
N SER A 284 -1.30 -0.74 -11.01
CA SER A 284 -1.99 0.52 -11.26
C SER A 284 -2.69 0.49 -12.61
N VAL A 285 -3.95 0.90 -12.67
CA VAL A 285 -4.73 1.06 -13.91
C VAL A 285 -5.02 2.53 -14.21
N GLY A 286 -4.01 3.39 -14.10
CA GLY A 286 -4.18 4.85 -14.27
C GLY A 286 -4.70 5.55 -13.01
N GLY A 287 -5.44 6.64 -13.18
CA GLY A 287 -5.95 7.50 -12.10
C GLY A 287 -7.43 7.26 -11.80
N THR A 288 -7.98 8.09 -10.90
CA THR A 288 -9.42 8.10 -10.62
C THR A 288 -10.19 8.74 -11.79
N LYS A 289 -9.66 9.83 -12.35
CA LYS A 289 -10.29 10.58 -13.46
C LYS A 289 -9.97 10.02 -14.84
N ASP A 290 -8.82 9.39 -14.96
CA ASP A 290 -8.18 8.93 -16.18
C ASP A 290 -7.69 7.47 -15.99
N PRO A 291 -8.60 6.51 -15.74
CA PRO A 291 -8.22 5.11 -15.68
C PRO A 291 -7.82 4.60 -17.07
N ASP A 292 -6.84 3.69 -17.09
CA ASP A 292 -6.41 2.97 -18.30
C ASP A 292 -7.36 1.79 -18.53
N LEU A 293 -8.33 1.97 -19.42
CA LEU A 293 -9.39 1.00 -19.65
C LEU A 293 -8.91 -0.28 -20.35
N ASP A 294 -7.87 -0.17 -21.17
CA ASP A 294 -7.24 -1.34 -21.81
C ASP A 294 -6.51 -2.18 -20.74
N ALA A 295 -5.80 -1.54 -19.81
CA ALA A 295 -5.19 -2.22 -18.68
C ALA A 295 -6.24 -2.85 -17.74
N ILE A 296 -7.39 -2.21 -17.54
CA ILE A 296 -8.50 -2.79 -16.75
C ILE A 296 -9.04 -4.04 -17.43
N GLU A 297 -9.31 -3.98 -18.73
CA GLU A 297 -9.84 -5.09 -19.50
C GLU A 297 -8.87 -6.28 -19.52
N ALA A 298 -7.58 -6.01 -19.70
CA ALA A 298 -6.52 -7.03 -19.66
C ALA A 298 -6.43 -7.77 -18.31
N LEU A 299 -6.88 -7.15 -17.22
CA LEU A 299 -6.96 -7.79 -15.90
C LEU A 299 -8.17 -8.70 -15.73
N ALA A 300 -9.08 -8.76 -16.71
CA ALA A 300 -10.30 -9.58 -16.68
C ALA A 300 -11.04 -9.51 -15.33
N PRO A 301 -11.52 -8.33 -14.90
CA PRO A 301 -12.23 -8.18 -13.63
C PRO A 301 -13.66 -8.72 -13.71
N ASP A 302 -14.10 -9.32 -12.61
CA ASP A 302 -15.51 -9.67 -12.36
C ASP A 302 -16.33 -8.44 -11.95
N LEU A 303 -15.66 -7.42 -11.40
CA LEU A 303 -16.27 -6.17 -10.97
C LEU A 303 -15.25 -5.02 -10.98
N VAL A 304 -15.64 -3.90 -11.58
CA VAL A 304 -14.97 -2.61 -11.41
C VAL A 304 -15.78 -1.73 -10.45
N ILE A 305 -15.14 -1.19 -9.42
CA ILE A 305 -15.79 -0.30 -8.45
C ILE A 305 -15.40 1.14 -8.74
N LEU A 306 -16.40 1.99 -8.88
CA LEU A 306 -16.31 3.42 -9.13
C LEU A 306 -16.97 4.21 -7.99
N GLU A 307 -16.70 5.51 -7.95
CA GLU A 307 -17.50 6.50 -7.25
C GLU A 307 -17.81 7.65 -8.21
N ARG A 308 -19.05 8.15 -8.19
CA ARG A 308 -19.60 9.07 -9.20
C ARG A 308 -18.87 10.41 -9.28
N ASP A 309 -18.45 10.96 -8.15
CA ASP A 309 -17.72 12.23 -8.11
C ASP A 309 -16.23 12.06 -8.38
N GLU A 310 -15.65 10.88 -8.17
CA GLU A 310 -14.25 10.57 -8.46
C GLU A 310 -14.01 10.10 -9.90
N ASN A 311 -14.93 9.35 -10.49
CA ASN A 311 -14.78 8.76 -11.81
C ASN A 311 -15.76 9.40 -12.82
N PRO A 312 -15.30 9.95 -13.96
CA PRO A 312 -16.18 10.58 -14.94
C PRO A 312 -17.21 9.59 -15.51
N LYS A 313 -18.42 10.07 -15.82
CA LYS A 313 -19.47 9.26 -16.45
C LYS A 313 -18.98 8.52 -17.71
N ALA A 314 -18.11 9.17 -18.50
CA ALA A 314 -17.51 8.56 -19.69
C ALA A 314 -16.74 7.26 -19.41
N VAL A 315 -16.15 7.11 -18.22
CA VAL A 315 -15.49 5.86 -17.78
C VAL A 315 -16.52 4.75 -17.63
N ALA A 316 -17.64 5.02 -16.94
CA ALA A 316 -18.70 4.03 -16.74
C ALA A 316 -19.39 3.66 -18.06
N ASP A 317 -19.62 4.64 -18.94
CA ASP A 317 -20.15 4.40 -20.28
C ASP A 317 -19.22 3.48 -21.09
N GLU A 318 -17.91 3.71 -21.03
CA GLU A 318 -16.93 2.89 -21.75
C GLU A 318 -16.76 1.49 -21.16
N LEU A 319 -16.77 1.34 -19.83
CA LEU A 319 -16.80 0.02 -19.19
C LEU A 319 -18.04 -0.80 -19.65
N THR A 320 -19.18 -0.13 -19.78
CA THR A 320 -20.42 -0.74 -20.32
C THR A 320 -20.24 -1.17 -21.77
N ARG A 321 -19.66 -0.32 -22.63
CA ARG A 321 -19.40 -0.65 -24.04
C ARG A 321 -18.47 -1.85 -24.20
N ARG A 322 -17.50 -2.01 -23.29
CA ARG A 322 -16.55 -3.14 -23.25
C ARG A 322 -17.12 -4.40 -22.59
N GLY A 323 -18.37 -4.36 -22.12
CA GLY A 323 -19.01 -5.50 -21.44
C GLY A 323 -18.44 -5.80 -20.05
N LEU A 324 -17.68 -4.87 -19.46
CA LEU A 324 -17.12 -5.04 -18.12
C LEU A 324 -18.17 -4.69 -17.06
N ARG A 325 -18.40 -5.60 -16.12
CA ARG A 325 -19.33 -5.36 -15.01
C ARG A 325 -18.74 -4.31 -14.07
N TRP A 326 -19.56 -3.32 -13.72
CA TRP A 326 -19.16 -2.27 -12.80
C TRP A 326 -20.26 -1.90 -11.80
N MET A 327 -19.86 -1.27 -10.70
CA MET A 327 -20.76 -0.58 -9.77
C MET A 327 -20.20 0.79 -9.43
N ALA A 328 -21.06 1.79 -9.28
CA ALA A 328 -20.67 3.11 -8.83
C ALA A 328 -21.34 3.44 -7.50
N LEU A 329 -20.53 3.86 -6.53
CA LEU A 329 -20.99 4.43 -5.28
C LEU A 329 -21.35 5.90 -5.49
N GLU A 330 -22.19 6.42 -4.60
CA GLU A 330 -22.49 7.85 -4.52
C GLU A 330 -22.37 8.25 -3.05
N VAL A 331 -21.36 9.05 -2.72
CA VAL A 331 -21.07 9.41 -1.33
C VAL A 331 -20.91 10.92 -1.20
N ARG A 332 -22.00 11.60 -0.86
CA ARG A 332 -22.02 13.05 -0.64
C ARG A 332 -22.16 13.44 0.82
N THR A 333 -22.57 12.50 1.66
CA THR A 333 -22.77 12.69 3.10
C THR A 333 -22.16 11.53 3.88
N VAL A 334 -21.92 11.74 5.18
CA VAL A 334 -21.53 10.69 6.12
C VAL A 334 -22.59 9.60 6.21
N ARG A 335 -23.87 9.95 6.02
CA ARG A 335 -24.96 8.96 6.00
C ARG A 335 -24.94 8.09 4.75
N ASP A 336 -24.48 8.62 3.62
CA ASP A 336 -24.32 7.84 2.39
C ASP A 336 -23.29 6.72 2.55
N CYS A 337 -22.30 6.90 3.44
CA CYS A 337 -21.38 5.82 3.80
C CYS A 337 -22.11 4.57 4.33
N LEU A 338 -23.23 4.74 5.04
CA LEU A 338 -24.04 3.60 5.53
C LEU A 338 -24.67 2.82 4.38
N THR A 339 -25.14 3.53 3.36
CA THR A 339 -25.73 2.94 2.15
C THR A 339 -24.65 2.29 1.29
N ALA A 340 -23.53 2.98 1.06
CA ALA A 340 -22.39 2.47 0.30
C ALA A 340 -21.77 1.23 0.95
N TRP A 341 -21.62 1.17 2.28
CA TRP A 341 -21.19 -0.05 2.95
C TRP A 341 -22.15 -1.21 2.73
N ARG A 342 -23.47 -0.98 2.80
CA ARG A 342 -24.46 -2.03 2.52
C ARG A 342 -24.34 -2.55 1.09
N GLN A 343 -24.27 -1.63 0.11
CA GLN A 343 -24.11 -1.97 -1.30
C GLN A 343 -22.83 -2.78 -1.54
N LEU A 344 -21.70 -2.34 -1.00
CA LEU A 344 -20.43 -3.06 -1.09
C LEU A 344 -20.52 -4.43 -0.39
N GLY A 345 -21.06 -4.48 0.83
CA GLY A 345 -21.22 -5.73 1.58
C GLY A 345 -22.07 -6.76 0.85
N ASP A 346 -23.17 -6.33 0.23
CA ASP A 346 -24.02 -7.19 -0.60
C ASP A 346 -23.29 -7.64 -1.87
N ALA A 347 -22.67 -6.71 -2.60
CA ALA A 347 -22.00 -7.00 -3.87
C ALA A 347 -20.77 -7.92 -3.71
N LEU A 348 -20.04 -7.79 -2.60
CA LEU A 348 -18.75 -8.46 -2.40
C LEU A 348 -18.84 -9.75 -1.56
N GLY A 349 -20.03 -10.04 -1.03
CA GLY A 349 -20.23 -11.12 -0.05
C GLY A 349 -19.55 -10.82 1.29
N ALA A 350 -19.52 -9.55 1.69
CA ALA A 350 -18.90 -9.03 2.91
C ALA A 350 -19.93 -8.34 3.84
N LYS A 351 -21.16 -8.86 3.88
CA LYS A 351 -22.25 -8.31 4.70
C LYS A 351 -21.89 -8.16 6.18
N PRO A 352 -21.22 -9.13 6.84
CA PRO A 352 -20.84 -8.98 8.25
C PRO A 352 -19.94 -7.75 8.49
N GLN A 353 -18.92 -7.57 7.65
CA GLN A 353 -17.99 -6.44 7.75
C GLN A 353 -18.69 -5.10 7.50
N ALA A 354 -19.61 -5.06 6.53
CA ALA A 354 -20.42 -3.88 6.26
C ALA A 354 -21.33 -3.52 7.45
N VAL A 355 -21.99 -4.50 8.06
CA VAL A 355 -22.87 -4.28 9.24
C VAL A 355 -22.07 -3.75 10.43
N GLU A 356 -20.87 -4.28 10.67
CA GLU A 356 -19.98 -3.80 11.72
C GLU A 356 -19.63 -2.33 11.54
N GLY A 357 -19.15 -1.94 10.35
CA GLY A 357 -18.84 -0.53 10.04
C GLY A 357 -20.06 0.39 10.14
N ILE A 358 -21.22 -0.07 9.66
CA ILE A 358 -22.49 0.67 9.78
C ILE A 358 -22.84 0.93 11.25
N HIS A 359 -22.69 -0.06 12.13
CA HIS A 359 -22.96 0.09 13.55
C HIS A 359 -21.97 1.06 14.22
N ALA A 360 -20.69 0.92 13.93
CA ALA A 360 -19.64 1.78 14.48
C ALA A 360 -19.83 3.25 14.09
N LEU A 361 -20.09 3.53 12.80
CA LEU A 361 -20.35 4.89 12.34
C LEU A 361 -21.65 5.46 12.91
N LYS A 362 -22.74 4.67 12.98
CA LYS A 362 -24.00 5.11 13.60
C LYS A 362 -23.81 5.51 15.06
N ALA A 363 -23.02 4.76 15.82
CA ALA A 363 -22.72 5.09 17.22
C ALA A 363 -21.97 6.42 17.38
N LYS A 364 -21.22 6.85 16.35
CA LYS A 364 -20.53 8.14 16.32
C LYS A 364 -21.37 9.28 15.76
N LEU A 365 -22.47 9.03 15.06
CA LEU A 365 -23.29 10.11 14.50
C LEU A 365 -24.12 10.79 15.60
N PRO A 366 -24.17 12.14 15.62
CA PRO A 366 -25.01 12.83 16.59
C PRO A 366 -26.50 12.63 16.28
N HIS A 367 -27.33 12.52 17.32
CA HIS A 367 -28.80 12.52 17.16
C HIS A 367 -29.33 13.81 16.53
N ARG A 368 -28.70 14.95 16.87
CA ARG A 368 -28.99 16.27 16.31
C ARG A 368 -27.69 17.04 16.13
N THR A 369 -27.50 17.65 14.97
CA THR A 369 -26.36 18.52 14.71
C THR A 369 -26.52 19.85 15.44
N LYS A 370 -25.48 20.28 16.15
CA LYS A 370 -25.40 21.62 16.76
C LYS A 370 -24.73 22.57 15.76
N LYS A 371 -25.16 23.82 15.72
CA LYS A 371 -24.43 24.88 15.00
C LYS A 371 -23.20 25.25 15.81
N GLY A 372 -22.02 25.04 15.24
CA GLY A 372 -20.76 25.52 15.80
C GLY A 372 -20.07 26.51 14.87
N PRO A 373 -18.75 26.71 15.03
CA PRO A 373 -17.98 27.71 14.29
C PRO A 373 -18.14 27.59 12.77
N ARG A 374 -18.14 28.74 12.08
CA ARG A 374 -18.13 28.83 10.62
C ARG A 374 -16.82 28.25 10.08
N ALA A 375 -16.88 27.14 9.36
CA ALA A 375 -15.72 26.40 8.88
C ALA A 375 -15.62 26.43 7.37
N LEU A 376 -14.53 26.99 6.84
CA LEU A 376 -14.18 26.91 5.43
C LEU A 376 -13.15 25.80 5.23
N THR A 377 -13.43 24.83 4.36
CA THR A 377 -12.46 23.75 4.07
C THR A 377 -11.87 23.95 2.69
N LEU A 378 -10.57 24.19 2.59
CA LEU A 378 -9.90 24.35 1.30
C LEU A 378 -9.35 23.02 0.81
N ILE A 379 -9.43 22.76 -0.49
CA ILE A 379 -9.03 21.51 -1.13
C ILE A 379 -8.01 21.70 -2.27
N TRP A 380 -7.77 22.95 -2.70
CA TRP A 380 -6.79 23.32 -3.74
C TRP A 380 -6.27 24.76 -3.53
N ARG A 381 -5.06 25.08 -4.02
CA ARG A 381 -4.39 26.40 -3.83
C ARG A 381 -4.36 27.28 -5.09
N GLU A 382 -4.42 26.71 -6.29
CA GLU A 382 -4.27 27.48 -7.53
C GLU A 382 -5.39 27.17 -8.54
N PRO A 383 -6.51 27.92 -8.52
CA PRO A 383 -6.88 28.94 -7.50
C PRO A 383 -7.27 28.30 -6.16
N TRP A 384 -7.55 29.11 -5.12
CA TRP A 384 -8.15 28.54 -3.92
C TRP A 384 -9.45 27.84 -4.30
N MET A 385 -9.59 26.57 -3.93
CA MET A 385 -10.88 25.89 -4.06
C MET A 385 -11.34 25.40 -2.71
N ALA A 386 -12.62 25.57 -2.42
CA ALA A 386 -13.23 25.09 -1.20
C ALA A 386 -14.11 23.86 -1.45
N SER A 387 -14.35 23.09 -0.39
CA SER A 387 -15.46 22.15 -0.33
C SER A 387 -16.65 22.89 0.28
N GLY A 388 -17.72 23.07 -0.48
CA GLY A 388 -18.94 23.74 -0.02
C GLY A 388 -20.12 22.77 0.15
N PRO A 389 -21.38 23.23 0.03
CA PRO A 389 -22.57 22.38 0.19
C PRO A 389 -22.54 21.13 -0.72
N ASP A 390 -23.29 20.09 -0.33
CA ASP A 390 -23.40 18.84 -1.11
C ASP A 390 -22.07 18.13 -1.42
N THR A 391 -21.13 18.23 -0.48
CA THR A 391 -19.86 17.49 -0.48
C THR A 391 -19.70 16.69 0.80
N TYR A 392 -19.07 15.52 0.69
CA TYR A 392 -18.79 14.65 1.84
C TYR A 392 -17.98 15.36 2.92
N VAL A 393 -16.96 16.13 2.53
CA VAL A 393 -16.08 16.86 3.46
C VAL A 393 -16.87 17.89 4.28
N SER A 394 -17.78 18.63 3.64
CA SER A 394 -18.65 19.58 4.32
C SER A 394 -19.64 18.88 5.24
N ASP A 395 -20.27 17.77 4.82
CA ASP A 395 -21.14 17.02 5.72
C ASP A 395 -20.36 16.43 6.89
N LEU A 396 -19.14 15.92 6.69
CA LEU A 396 -18.27 15.41 7.75
C LEU A 396 -17.99 16.49 8.81
N ALA A 397 -17.62 17.70 8.38
CA ALA A 397 -17.43 18.84 9.27
C ALA A 397 -18.74 19.21 10.01
N ARG A 398 -19.88 19.18 9.31
CA ARG A 398 -21.21 19.42 9.91
C ARG A 398 -21.57 18.40 10.99
N GLN A 399 -21.35 17.10 10.73
CA GLN A 399 -21.58 16.03 11.69
C GLN A 399 -20.63 16.11 12.90
N ALA A 400 -19.45 16.72 12.72
CA ALA A 400 -18.50 16.98 13.79
C ALA A 400 -18.83 18.22 14.64
N GLY A 401 -19.81 19.04 14.22
CA GLY A 401 -20.29 20.20 14.97
C GLY A 401 -19.87 21.55 14.40
N PHE A 402 -19.29 21.60 13.19
CA PHE A 402 -19.02 22.86 12.51
C PHE A 402 -20.23 23.35 11.71
N THR A 403 -20.19 24.61 11.29
CA THR A 403 -21.09 25.17 10.27
C THR A 403 -20.26 25.36 8.98
N PRO A 404 -20.28 24.40 8.04
CA PRO A 404 -19.54 24.54 6.78
C PRO A 404 -20.01 25.75 5.98
N ILE A 405 -19.09 26.50 5.38
CA ILE A 405 -19.37 27.66 4.55
C ILE A 405 -18.71 27.52 3.17
N GLY A 406 -19.35 28.07 2.16
CA GLY A 406 -18.91 28.06 0.76
C GLY A 406 -20.09 28.38 -0.16
N PRO A 407 -19.90 29.19 -1.22
CA PRO A 407 -21.00 29.67 -2.06
C PRO A 407 -21.59 28.58 -2.99
N ASP A 408 -20.81 27.57 -3.34
CA ASP A 408 -21.21 26.46 -4.23
C ASP A 408 -20.48 25.17 -3.80
N ARG A 409 -20.64 24.07 -4.53
CA ARG A 409 -20.08 22.75 -4.23
C ARG A 409 -18.55 22.73 -4.20
N TYR A 410 -17.90 23.23 -5.25
CA TYR A 410 -16.44 23.33 -5.37
C TYR A 410 -15.99 24.68 -5.94
N PRO A 411 -16.25 25.80 -5.25
CA PRO A 411 -16.03 27.13 -5.78
C PRO A 411 -14.55 27.46 -5.82
N ALA A 412 -14.11 28.09 -6.91
CA ALA A 412 -12.87 28.83 -6.94
C ALA A 412 -13.06 30.15 -6.19
N LEU A 413 -12.12 30.51 -5.32
CA LEU A 413 -12.18 31.67 -4.45
C LEU A 413 -10.93 32.53 -4.65
N THR A 414 -11.12 33.83 -4.68
CA THR A 414 -10.08 34.85 -4.59
C THR A 414 -9.78 35.15 -3.12
N ASP A 415 -8.67 35.85 -2.87
CA ASP A 415 -8.35 36.31 -1.51
C ASP A 415 -9.45 37.25 -0.95
N ALA A 416 -10.14 38.01 -1.81
CA ALA A 416 -11.28 38.84 -1.42
C ALA A 416 -12.49 37.99 -0.99
N ASP A 417 -12.80 36.93 -1.75
CA ASP A 417 -13.88 36.00 -1.39
C ASP A 417 -13.60 35.30 -0.06
N LEU A 418 -12.34 34.93 0.21
CA LEU A 418 -11.94 34.33 1.49
C LEU A 418 -12.20 35.27 2.68
N VAL A 419 -11.96 36.57 2.50
CA VAL A 419 -12.22 37.61 3.50
C VAL A 419 -13.72 37.84 3.67
N GLU A 420 -14.48 37.92 2.57
CA GLU A 420 -15.94 38.12 2.59
C GLU A 420 -16.67 36.96 3.26
N LEU A 421 -16.19 35.74 3.08
CA LEU A 421 -16.76 34.55 3.71
C LEU A 421 -16.64 34.57 5.25
N ASP A 422 -15.76 35.39 5.83
CA ASP A 422 -15.54 35.55 7.27
C ASP A 422 -15.58 34.21 8.04
N PRO A 423 -14.64 33.27 7.75
CA PRO A 423 -14.56 32.01 8.46
C PRO A 423 -14.08 32.20 9.89
N ALA A 424 -14.70 31.50 10.84
CA ALA A 424 -14.15 31.36 12.19
C ALA A 424 -12.93 30.41 12.19
N ILE A 425 -12.96 29.40 11.32
CA ILE A 425 -11.87 28.44 11.13
C ILE A 425 -11.70 28.06 9.65
N VAL A 426 -10.44 27.92 9.22
CA VAL A 426 -10.05 27.35 7.93
C VAL A 426 -9.40 25.99 8.15
N LEU A 427 -10.00 24.96 7.55
CA LEU A 427 -9.52 23.58 7.59
C LEU A 427 -8.68 23.30 6.34
N LEU A 428 -7.43 22.86 6.55
CA LEU A 428 -6.44 22.59 5.51
C LEU A 428 -6.04 21.10 5.53
N PRO A 429 -6.79 20.21 4.86
CA PRO A 429 -6.42 18.80 4.73
C PRO A 429 -5.13 18.63 3.92
N THR A 430 -4.27 17.68 4.27
CA THR A 430 -3.02 17.44 3.51
C THR A 430 -3.19 16.74 2.16
N GLU A 431 -4.43 16.40 1.79
CA GLU A 431 -4.85 15.79 0.52
C GLU A 431 -6.29 16.28 0.19
N PRO A 432 -6.71 16.40 -1.08
CA PRO A 432 -5.98 16.03 -2.29
C PRO A 432 -4.84 16.99 -2.64
N TYR A 433 -4.91 18.26 -2.20
CA TYR A 433 -3.79 19.19 -2.29
C TYR A 433 -2.92 19.13 -1.03
N ARG A 434 -1.60 19.17 -1.20
CA ARG A 434 -0.64 19.07 -0.08
C ARG A 434 -0.48 20.40 0.65
N PHE A 435 -1.52 20.80 1.38
CA PHE A 435 -1.42 21.95 2.29
C PHE A 435 -0.32 21.71 3.35
N ASN A 436 0.34 22.80 3.75
CA ASN A 436 1.49 22.75 4.65
C ASN A 436 1.60 24.06 5.45
N ALA A 437 2.60 24.15 6.32
CA ALA A 437 2.77 25.29 7.22
C ALA A 437 2.89 26.65 6.51
N ARG A 438 3.41 26.69 5.28
CA ARG A 438 3.49 27.93 4.49
C ARG A 438 2.10 28.42 4.10
N HIS A 439 1.25 27.53 3.59
CA HIS A 439 -0.13 27.87 3.23
C HIS A 439 -0.94 28.29 4.46
N ALA A 440 -0.73 27.62 5.60
CA ALA A 440 -1.36 28.01 6.86
C ALA A 440 -0.91 29.41 7.32
N ALA A 441 0.38 29.73 7.20
CA ALA A 441 0.91 31.05 7.54
C ALA A 441 0.39 32.16 6.60
N GLU A 442 0.25 31.87 5.30
CA GLU A 442 -0.36 32.76 4.32
C GLU A 442 -1.82 33.08 4.70
N LEU A 443 -2.62 32.07 4.98
CA LEU A 443 -4.02 32.26 5.38
C LEU A 443 -4.17 32.97 6.72
N ARG A 444 -3.26 32.78 7.67
CA ARG A 444 -3.26 33.54 8.94
C ARG A 444 -2.97 35.02 8.74
N ARG A 445 -2.19 35.39 7.71
CA ARG A 445 -1.97 36.79 7.35
C ARG A 445 -3.18 37.39 6.66
N LEU A 446 -3.80 36.63 5.77
CA LEU A 446 -4.99 37.05 5.02
C LEU A 446 -6.24 37.14 5.93
N LEU A 447 -6.39 36.20 6.86
CA LEU A 447 -7.55 36.04 7.73
C LEU A 447 -7.11 36.05 9.21
N PRO A 448 -6.71 37.21 9.76
CA PRO A 448 -6.11 37.28 11.10
C PRO A 448 -7.06 36.90 12.24
N LYS A 449 -8.37 36.93 12.00
CA LYS A 449 -9.41 36.51 12.96
C LYS A 449 -9.74 35.01 12.88
N ALA A 450 -9.39 34.36 11.77
CA ALA A 450 -9.69 32.95 11.55
C ALA A 450 -8.62 32.06 12.16
N ARG A 451 -9.05 31.00 12.84
CA ARG A 451 -8.15 29.90 13.18
C ARG A 451 -7.79 29.12 11.91
N VAL A 452 -6.55 28.69 11.75
CA VAL A 452 -6.11 27.92 10.56
C VAL A 452 -5.45 26.62 11.01
N GLU A 453 -6.02 25.50 10.59
CA GLU A 453 -5.64 24.16 11.04
C GLU A 453 -5.24 23.23 9.89
N LEU A 454 -4.10 22.56 10.05
CA LEU A 454 -3.66 21.49 9.14
C LEU A 454 -4.15 20.15 9.68
N LEU A 455 -4.79 19.36 8.82
CA LEU A 455 -5.46 18.10 9.21
C LEU A 455 -5.00 16.94 8.33
N ASP A 456 -5.16 15.71 8.82
CA ASP A 456 -4.92 14.53 7.98
C ASP A 456 -5.92 14.52 6.81
N GLY A 457 -5.41 14.78 5.62
CA GLY A 457 -6.25 14.84 4.42
C GLY A 457 -6.93 13.53 4.10
N GLN A 458 -6.33 12.38 4.43
CA GLN A 458 -6.95 11.08 4.19
C GLN A 458 -8.12 10.89 5.17
N ALA A 459 -7.97 11.27 6.44
CA ALA A 459 -9.08 11.24 7.40
C ALA A 459 -10.24 12.17 6.99
N MET A 460 -9.92 13.31 6.36
CA MET A 460 -10.90 14.28 5.90
C MET A 460 -11.63 13.87 4.62
N THR A 461 -10.94 13.24 3.66
CA THR A 461 -11.42 13.09 2.28
C THR A 461 -11.71 11.65 1.87
N TRP A 462 -11.16 10.65 2.58
CA TRP A 462 -11.41 9.24 2.28
C TRP A 462 -12.66 8.76 3.02
N TYR A 463 -13.79 8.85 2.34
CA TYR A 463 -15.06 8.31 2.83
C TYR A 463 -15.03 6.78 2.95
N LEU A 464 -15.90 6.21 3.78
CA LEU A 464 -15.91 4.80 4.18
C LEU A 464 -14.72 4.46 5.09
N SER A 465 -13.56 4.05 4.55
CA SER A 465 -12.45 3.49 5.33
C SER A 465 -11.99 4.39 6.48
N ARG A 466 -12.08 5.72 6.31
CA ARG A 466 -11.60 6.68 7.31
C ARG A 466 -12.65 7.64 7.86
N THR A 467 -13.92 7.44 7.54
CA THR A 467 -15.01 8.33 8.01
C THR A 467 -15.05 8.45 9.53
N GLU A 468 -14.87 7.35 10.25
CA GLU A 468 -14.85 7.37 11.72
C GLU A 468 -13.65 8.12 12.30
N ALA A 469 -12.48 8.00 11.67
CA ALA A 469 -11.28 8.71 12.07
C ALA A 469 -11.45 10.21 11.85
N GLY A 470 -11.93 10.62 10.66
CA GLY A 470 -12.22 12.03 10.34
C GLY A 470 -13.25 12.66 11.29
N LEU A 471 -14.33 11.94 11.62
CA LEU A 471 -15.30 12.40 12.62
C LEU A 471 -14.65 12.60 14.00
N THR A 472 -13.77 11.68 14.41
CA THR A 472 -13.14 11.73 15.73
C THR A 472 -12.19 12.92 15.81
N GLU A 473 -11.36 13.13 14.79
CA GLU A 473 -10.43 14.25 14.68
C GLU A 473 -11.15 15.60 14.67
N LEU A 474 -12.18 15.75 13.81
CA LEU A 474 -12.93 17.00 13.71
C LEU A 474 -13.73 17.32 14.96
N LYS A 475 -14.30 16.31 15.65
CA LYS A 475 -15.00 16.56 16.92
C LYS A 475 -14.07 17.04 18.02
N ALA A 476 -12.88 16.44 18.11
CA ALA A 476 -11.85 16.90 19.03
C ALA A 476 -11.47 18.35 18.72
N LEU A 477 -11.31 18.69 17.44
CA LEU A 477 -11.04 20.07 17.03
C LEU A 477 -12.20 21.02 17.37
N ALA A 478 -13.45 20.66 17.06
CA ALA A 478 -14.62 21.50 17.34
C ALA A 478 -14.76 21.84 18.83
N ALA A 479 -14.45 20.87 19.71
CA ALA A 479 -14.46 21.07 21.16
C ALA A 479 -13.44 22.12 21.64
N THR A 480 -12.37 22.35 20.88
CA THR A 480 -11.36 23.39 21.20
C THR A 480 -11.70 24.77 20.64
N CYS A 481 -12.77 24.88 19.84
CA CYS A 481 -13.24 26.14 19.26
C CYS A 481 -14.50 26.67 19.97
N SER A 482 -15.01 25.93 20.96
CA SER A 482 -16.25 26.24 21.69
C SER A 482 -16.01 27.13 22.90
#